data_AF-A0A535DBN6-F1
#
_entry.id   AF-A0A535DBN6-F1
#
_cell.length_a   1.000
_cell.length_b   1.000
_cell.length_c   1.000
_cell.angle_alpha   90.00
_cell.angle_beta   90.00
_cell.angle_gamma   90.00
#
_symmetry.space_group_name_H-M   'P 1'
#
loop_
_entity.id
_entity.type
_entity.pdbx_description
1 polymer ?
#
loop_
_entity_poly.entity_id
_entity_poly.type
_entity_poly.pdbx_seq_one_letter_code
_entity_poly.pdbx_strand_id
1 'polypeptide(L)'
;MIEDLQAEFPEISRLQVRRPRVSSEQFVWAFVSAVGAGFIASGITDIVQDVLWPLLLPSTQPHPELLTPFVITRAVELVAMAAVGLRGGGIATLVLCVGYELALIIAQLPGLMAICERVGPHPDPSFGIQCEPVSFAAATWPTWLGLAVGALASRRLLPPPTAGTNTLLRAAGAFTLTLTASFTTFGILQMTVLSGLAGDFRSDPPPPVAVSYQVSISTVSLFVELAAGLVAGALLRRAPPAAVLLFALLVFHGIDFGLTMIRSNVEHGVPHPPELAYLQSQTVLAPAAAVLGIAVGRLLARRN
;
A
#
# COMPACT_ATOMS: atom_id res chain seq x y z
N MET A 1 30.15 -16.10 11.65
CA MET A 1 29.41 -14.83 11.81
C MET A 1 28.04 -14.99 12.48
N ILE A 2 27.11 -15.83 11.98
CA ILE A 2 25.86 -16.13 12.74
C ILE A 2 26.15 -17.04 13.95
N GLU A 3 27.12 -17.95 13.82
CA GLU A 3 27.53 -18.88 14.87
C GLU A 3 28.22 -18.17 16.05
N ASP A 4 29.02 -17.14 15.78
CA ASP A 4 29.70 -16.34 16.82
C ASP A 4 28.72 -15.51 17.65
N LEU A 5 27.70 -14.92 17.00
CA LEU A 5 26.59 -14.21 17.66
C LEU A 5 25.69 -15.14 18.49
N GLN A 6 25.56 -16.41 18.09
CA GLN A 6 24.81 -17.41 18.85
C GLN A 6 25.54 -17.91 20.09
N ALA A 7 26.89 -17.87 20.09
CA ALA A 7 27.70 -18.18 21.25
C ALA A 7 27.63 -17.08 22.32
N GLU A 8 27.52 -15.82 21.90
CA GLU A 8 27.48 -14.65 22.78
C GLU A 8 26.09 -14.41 23.41
N PHE A 9 25.02 -14.81 22.71
CA PHE A 9 23.64 -14.66 23.20
C PHE A 9 22.82 -15.96 23.03
N PRO A 10 22.99 -16.94 23.93
CA PRO A 10 22.29 -18.23 23.85
C PRO A 10 20.77 -18.13 24.03
N GLU A 11 20.25 -16.98 24.45
CA GLU A 11 18.80 -16.72 24.50
C GLU A 11 18.22 -16.38 23.11
N ILE A 12 19.01 -15.81 22.21
CA ILE A 12 18.60 -15.48 20.84
C ILE A 12 18.47 -16.75 19.99
N SER A 13 19.26 -17.80 20.27
CA SER A 13 19.14 -19.09 19.59
C SER A 13 17.89 -19.88 20.01
N ARG A 14 17.30 -19.57 21.18
CA ARG A 14 16.00 -20.12 21.63
C ARG A 14 14.80 -19.43 21.00
N LEU A 15 14.96 -18.20 20.50
CA LEU A 15 14.02 -17.58 19.59
C LEU A 15 14.12 -18.28 18.22
N GLN A 16 13.56 -19.49 18.13
CA GLN A 16 13.30 -20.12 16.84
C GLN A 16 12.27 -19.27 16.09
N VAL A 17 12.74 -18.25 15.39
CA VAL A 17 11.92 -17.50 14.44
C VAL A 17 11.55 -18.48 13.33
N ARG A 18 10.34 -19.03 13.45
CA ARG A 18 9.80 -19.98 12.49
C ARG A 18 9.69 -19.26 11.16
N ARG A 19 10.57 -19.60 10.21
CA ARG A 19 10.57 -18.94 8.89
C ARG A 19 9.19 -19.08 8.25
N PRO A 20 8.61 -17.98 7.73
CA PRO A 20 7.31 -18.03 7.08
C PRO A 20 7.39 -19.00 5.90
N ARG A 21 6.50 -20.00 5.90
CA ARG A 21 6.41 -20.97 4.80
C ARG A 21 5.58 -20.35 3.69
N VAL A 22 6.10 -20.41 2.47
CA VAL A 22 5.38 -20.00 1.26
C VAL A 22 4.91 -21.26 0.55
N SER A 23 3.63 -21.32 0.19
CA SER A 23 3.13 -22.44 -0.61
C SER A 23 3.48 -22.31 -2.09
N SER A 24 3.73 -23.45 -2.76
CA SER A 24 3.85 -23.51 -4.22
C SER A 24 2.46 -23.39 -4.86
N GLU A 25 2.26 -22.39 -5.71
CA GLU A 25 0.97 -22.12 -6.36
C GLU A 25 1.15 -21.91 -7.87
N GLN A 26 0.05 -21.99 -8.63
CA GLN A 26 0.04 -21.55 -10.03
C GLN A 26 0.45 -20.06 -10.09
N PHE A 27 1.21 -19.70 -11.11
CA PHE A 27 1.87 -18.39 -11.21
C PHE A 27 0.94 -17.17 -10.98
N VAL A 28 -0.33 -17.23 -11.43
CA VAL A 28 -1.34 -16.17 -11.19
C VAL A 28 -1.72 -16.07 -9.71
N TRP A 29 -1.98 -17.19 -9.03
CA TRP A 29 -2.30 -17.19 -7.61
C TRP A 29 -1.10 -16.86 -6.74
N ALA A 30 0.09 -17.27 -7.16
CA ALA A 30 1.34 -16.85 -6.55
C ALA A 30 1.55 -15.33 -6.71
N PHE A 31 1.17 -14.73 -7.83
CA PHE A 31 1.17 -13.28 -8.02
C PHE A 31 0.20 -12.59 -7.06
N VAL A 32 -1.05 -13.05 -6.96
CA VAL A 32 -2.02 -12.50 -5.99
C VAL A 32 -1.45 -12.62 -4.57
N SER A 33 -0.90 -13.78 -4.20
CA SER A 33 -0.27 -13.97 -2.88
C SER A 33 0.95 -13.08 -2.66
N ALA A 34 1.73 -12.79 -3.70
CA ALA A 34 2.87 -11.88 -3.64
C ALA A 34 2.43 -10.44 -3.35
N VAL A 35 1.41 -9.95 -4.05
CA VAL A 35 0.81 -8.62 -3.79
C VAL A 35 0.29 -8.56 -2.34
N GLY A 36 -0.38 -9.62 -1.88
CA GLY A 36 -0.85 -9.69 -0.50
C GLY A 36 0.27 -9.73 0.54
N ALA A 37 1.41 -10.35 0.22
CA ALA A 37 2.59 -10.32 1.09
C ALA A 37 3.20 -8.92 1.17
N GLY A 38 3.25 -8.20 0.04
CA GLY A 38 3.62 -6.79 0.01
C GLY A 38 2.74 -5.96 0.93
N PHE A 39 1.42 -6.05 0.76
CA PHE A 39 0.43 -5.32 1.56
C PHE A 39 0.55 -5.57 3.08
N ILE A 40 0.74 -6.84 3.49
CA ILE A 40 0.93 -7.15 4.91
C ILE A 40 2.25 -6.59 5.41
N ALA A 41 3.33 -6.72 4.64
CA ALA A 41 4.65 -6.25 5.04
C ALA A 41 4.69 -4.71 5.14
N SER A 42 4.05 -4.00 4.21
CA SER A 42 3.91 -2.54 4.27
C SER A 42 3.08 -2.13 5.50
N GLY A 43 1.91 -2.74 5.72
CA GLY A 43 1.07 -2.39 6.87
C GLY A 43 1.74 -2.63 8.23
N ILE A 44 2.53 -3.71 8.36
CA ILE A 44 3.35 -3.92 9.56
C ILE A 44 4.43 -2.83 9.69
N THR A 45 5.06 -2.48 8.57
CA THR A 45 6.13 -1.48 8.55
C THR A 45 5.61 -0.10 8.92
N ASP A 46 4.43 0.29 8.42
CA ASP A 46 3.77 1.55 8.75
C ASP A 46 3.52 1.64 10.26
N ILE A 47 2.88 0.63 10.86
CA ILE A 47 2.63 0.59 12.33
C ILE A 47 3.94 0.71 13.12
N VAL A 48 5.00 0.05 12.69
CA VAL A 48 6.32 0.11 13.35
C VAL A 48 6.94 1.50 13.19
N GLN A 49 6.83 2.11 12.02
CA GLN A 49 7.36 3.43 11.74
C GLN A 49 6.60 4.53 12.48
N ASP A 50 5.28 4.47 12.60
CA ASP A 50 4.50 5.50 13.32
C ASP A 50 4.86 5.59 14.82
N VAL A 51 5.43 4.51 15.37
CA VAL A 51 5.98 4.46 16.73
C VAL A 51 7.47 4.83 16.75
N LEU A 52 8.29 4.21 15.89
CA LEU A 52 9.75 4.34 15.96
C LEU A 52 10.28 5.61 15.29
N TRP A 53 9.64 6.07 14.23
CA TRP A 53 10.11 7.20 13.43
C TRP A 53 10.21 8.48 14.24
N PRO A 54 9.18 8.91 15.00
CA PRO A 54 9.28 10.11 15.84
C PRO A 54 10.32 9.99 16.96
N LEU A 55 10.65 8.76 17.39
CA LEU A 55 11.63 8.50 18.44
C LEU A 55 13.07 8.51 17.92
N LEU A 56 13.31 7.95 16.73
CA LEU A 56 14.64 7.81 16.14
C LEU A 56 15.04 9.04 15.31
N LEU A 57 14.07 9.68 14.67
CA LEU A 57 14.24 10.77 13.72
C LEU A 57 13.19 11.85 14.03
N PRO A 58 13.42 12.67 15.08
CA PRO A 58 12.50 13.73 15.45
C PRO A 58 12.40 14.78 14.33
N SER A 59 11.19 15.29 14.10
CA SER A 59 10.84 16.25 13.03
C SER A 59 11.58 17.60 13.10
N THR A 60 12.37 17.82 14.15
CA THR A 60 13.20 19.00 14.36
C THR A 60 14.55 18.95 13.62
N GLN A 61 14.88 17.84 12.94
CA GLN A 61 16.13 17.68 12.21
C GLN A 61 15.88 17.41 10.72
N PRO A 62 16.72 17.97 9.81
CA PRO A 62 16.63 17.66 8.40
C PRO A 62 16.98 16.19 8.16
N HIS A 63 16.05 15.45 7.57
CA HIS A 63 16.25 14.04 7.21
C HIS A 63 16.73 13.92 5.76
N PRO A 64 17.56 12.90 5.43
CA PRO A 64 17.89 12.62 4.04
C PRO A 64 16.63 12.28 3.25
N GLU A 65 16.42 12.86 2.07
CA GLU A 65 15.25 12.59 1.21
C GLU A 65 15.06 11.10 0.87
N LEU A 66 16.16 10.34 0.89
CA LEU A 66 16.20 8.89 0.65
C LEU A 66 15.74 8.04 1.83
N LEU A 67 15.66 8.62 3.03
CA LEU A 67 15.23 7.98 4.27
C LEU A 67 13.93 8.64 4.72
N THR A 68 12.87 8.45 3.93
CA THR A 68 11.51 8.81 4.33
C THR A 68 10.74 7.54 4.70
N PRO A 69 9.76 7.63 5.62
CA PRO A 69 8.89 6.50 5.99
C PRO A 69 8.30 5.80 4.76
N PHE A 70 7.79 6.62 3.83
CA PHE A 70 7.19 6.17 2.57
C PHE A 70 8.14 5.33 1.71
N VAL A 71 9.39 5.77 1.51
CA VAL A 71 10.38 5.04 0.71
C VAL A 71 10.71 3.69 1.35
N ILE A 72 10.81 3.64 2.68
CA ILE A 72 11.11 2.41 3.42
C ILE A 72 9.94 1.43 3.35
N THR A 73 8.71 1.89 3.65
CA THR A 73 7.50 1.06 3.54
C THR A 73 7.37 0.49 2.13
N ARG A 74 7.56 1.33 1.11
CA ARG A 74 7.50 0.91 -0.30
C ARG A 74 8.57 -0.11 -0.63
N ALA A 75 9.79 0.08 -0.15
CA ALA A 75 10.88 -0.89 -0.35
C ALA A 75 10.54 -2.24 0.29
N VAL A 76 10.03 -2.25 1.52
CA VAL A 76 9.64 -3.48 2.23
C VAL A 76 8.50 -4.21 1.51
N GLU A 77 7.50 -3.47 1.03
CA GLU A 77 6.40 -4.01 0.23
C GLU A 77 6.93 -4.79 -0.99
N LEU A 78 7.81 -4.15 -1.77
CA LEU A 78 8.35 -4.70 -3.00
C LEU A 78 9.30 -5.87 -2.76
N VAL A 79 10.10 -5.80 -1.69
CA VAL A 79 10.97 -6.90 -1.26
C VAL A 79 10.11 -8.12 -0.90
N ALA A 80 9.06 -7.93 -0.10
CA ALA A 80 8.17 -9.02 0.29
C ALA A 80 7.42 -9.59 -0.92
N MET A 81 6.90 -8.74 -1.80
CA MET A 81 6.21 -9.14 -3.03
C MET A 81 7.13 -9.97 -3.93
N ALA A 82 8.32 -9.48 -4.27
CA ALA A 82 9.25 -10.22 -5.13
C ALA A 82 9.75 -11.50 -4.47
N ALA A 83 10.05 -11.49 -3.17
CA ALA A 83 10.52 -12.67 -2.45
C ALA A 83 9.48 -13.79 -2.43
N VAL A 84 8.23 -13.47 -2.07
CA VAL A 84 7.13 -14.43 -2.01
C VAL A 84 6.72 -14.89 -3.39
N GLY A 85 6.62 -13.98 -4.36
CA GLY A 85 6.24 -14.30 -5.74
C GLY A 85 7.24 -15.25 -6.41
N LEU A 86 8.53 -14.93 -6.33
CA LEU A 86 9.57 -15.78 -6.90
C LEU A 86 9.64 -17.14 -6.20
N ARG A 87 9.40 -17.20 -4.89
CA ARG A 87 9.44 -18.45 -4.13
C ARG A 87 8.23 -19.34 -4.34
N GLY A 88 7.03 -18.75 -4.47
CA GLY A 88 5.78 -19.48 -4.60
C GLY A 88 5.42 -19.87 -6.04
N GLY A 89 5.74 -19.03 -7.03
CA GLY A 89 5.36 -19.22 -8.44
C GLY A 89 6.50 -19.09 -9.46
N GLY A 90 7.72 -18.85 -9.01
CA GLY A 90 8.89 -18.80 -9.87
C GLY A 90 9.00 -17.51 -10.70
N ILE A 91 9.77 -17.59 -11.79
CA ILE A 91 10.12 -16.42 -12.62
C ILE A 91 8.87 -15.83 -13.30
N ALA A 92 7.92 -16.67 -13.72
CA ALA A 92 6.68 -16.19 -14.34
C ALA A 92 5.89 -15.24 -13.43
N THR A 93 5.83 -15.54 -12.12
CA THR A 93 5.22 -14.65 -11.14
C THR A 93 6.01 -13.36 -10.95
N LEU A 94 7.35 -13.42 -10.94
CA LEU A 94 8.18 -12.22 -10.87
C LEU A 94 7.94 -11.29 -12.07
N VAL A 95 7.78 -11.85 -13.27
CA VAL A 95 7.43 -11.07 -14.47
C VAL A 95 6.08 -10.39 -14.32
N LEU A 96 5.08 -11.07 -13.73
CA LEU A 96 3.79 -10.44 -13.42
C LEU A 96 3.93 -9.31 -12.40
N CYS A 97 4.75 -9.48 -11.35
CA CYS A 97 5.02 -8.42 -10.38
C CYS A 97 5.67 -7.20 -11.04
N VAL A 98 6.65 -7.40 -11.92
CA VAL A 98 7.31 -6.34 -12.71
C VAL A 98 6.30 -5.66 -13.63
N GLY A 99 5.47 -6.42 -14.35
CA GLY A 99 4.46 -5.88 -15.25
C GLY A 99 3.37 -5.09 -14.52
N TYR A 100 2.96 -5.56 -13.34
CA TYR A 100 2.03 -4.85 -12.46
C TYR A 100 2.58 -3.49 -12.03
N GLU A 101 3.83 -3.45 -11.56
CA GLU A 101 4.48 -2.20 -11.16
C GLU A 101 4.65 -1.23 -12.33
N LEU A 102 5.04 -1.74 -13.50
CA LEU A 102 5.13 -0.93 -14.71
C LEU A 102 3.76 -0.35 -15.10
N ALA A 103 2.69 -1.14 -14.99
CA ALA A 103 1.34 -0.67 -15.27
C ALA A 103 0.91 0.44 -14.30
N LEU A 104 1.26 0.36 -13.02
CA LEU A 104 0.99 1.42 -12.04
C LEU A 104 1.76 2.71 -12.37
N ILE A 105 3.05 2.60 -12.70
CA ILE A 105 3.86 3.75 -13.10
C ILE A 105 3.25 4.43 -14.33
N ILE A 106 2.86 3.65 -15.34
CA ILE A 106 2.22 4.18 -16.56
C ILE A 106 0.88 4.84 -16.23
N ALA A 107 0.06 4.22 -15.36
CA ALA A 107 -1.24 4.75 -14.98
C ALA A 107 -1.15 6.06 -14.18
N GLN A 108 -0.02 6.34 -13.54
CA GLN A 108 0.24 7.60 -12.83
C GLN A 108 0.66 8.74 -13.77
N LEU A 109 1.18 8.45 -14.96
CA LEU A 109 1.67 9.47 -15.90
C LEU A 109 0.63 10.54 -16.25
N PRO A 110 -0.64 10.22 -16.55
CA PRO A 110 -1.65 11.25 -16.85
C PRO A 110 -1.86 12.21 -15.68
N GLY A 111 -1.86 11.70 -14.45
CA GLY A 111 -1.98 12.51 -13.24
C GLY A 111 -0.78 13.44 -13.05
N LEU A 112 0.43 12.91 -13.25
CA LEU A 112 1.68 13.66 -13.19
C LEU A 112 1.69 14.80 -14.23
N MET A 113 1.41 14.48 -15.50
CA MET A 113 1.41 15.46 -16.59
C MET A 113 0.43 16.60 -16.31
N ALA A 114 -0.77 16.28 -15.84
CA ALA A 114 -1.76 17.30 -15.50
C ALA A 114 -1.35 18.16 -14.30
N ILE A 115 -0.64 17.62 -13.29
CA ILE A 115 -0.08 18.42 -12.19
C ILE A 115 1.01 19.34 -12.73
N CYS A 116 1.89 18.83 -13.59
CA CYS A 116 3.02 19.58 -14.13
C CYS A 116 2.61 20.71 -15.07
N GLU A 117 1.56 20.50 -15.87
CA GLU A 117 0.92 21.57 -16.65
C GLU A 117 0.33 22.67 -15.77
N ARG A 118 -0.08 22.35 -14.53
CA ARG A 118 -0.70 23.29 -13.57
C ARG A 118 0.31 24.07 -12.74
N VAL A 119 1.41 23.44 -12.30
CA VAL A 119 2.39 24.05 -11.39
C VAL A 119 3.51 24.79 -12.14
N GLY A 120 3.68 24.52 -13.44
CA GLY A 120 4.73 25.13 -14.27
C GLY A 120 6.12 24.52 -14.03
N PRO A 121 7.15 24.91 -14.81
CA PRO A 121 8.47 24.27 -14.81
C PRO A 121 9.35 24.59 -13.59
N HIS A 122 8.83 25.25 -12.56
CA HIS A 122 9.57 25.53 -11.33
C HIS A 122 8.89 24.83 -10.15
N PRO A 123 9.15 23.54 -9.93
CA PRO A 123 8.97 23.00 -8.60
C PRO A 123 10.06 23.60 -7.73
N ASP A 124 9.66 24.31 -6.69
CA ASP A 124 10.48 24.46 -5.50
C ASP A 124 11.07 23.08 -5.18
N PRO A 125 12.40 22.90 -5.07
CA PRO A 125 13.03 21.58 -4.93
C PRO A 125 12.53 20.78 -3.72
N SER A 126 11.86 21.45 -2.78
CA SER A 126 11.16 20.88 -1.62
C SER A 126 9.99 19.95 -1.96
N PHE A 127 9.35 20.06 -3.14
CA PHE A 127 8.18 19.25 -3.48
C PHE A 127 8.49 17.93 -4.19
N GLY A 128 9.71 17.72 -4.69
CA GLY A 128 10.15 16.44 -5.28
C GLY A 128 9.36 15.94 -6.51
N ILE A 129 8.45 16.74 -7.08
CA ILE A 129 7.64 16.36 -8.24
C ILE A 129 8.49 16.50 -9.51
N GLN A 130 8.82 15.36 -10.13
CA GLN A 130 9.60 15.30 -11.37
C GLN A 130 8.67 15.42 -12.57
N CYS A 131 8.60 16.60 -13.18
CA CYS A 131 7.71 16.87 -14.31
C CYS A 131 8.23 16.41 -15.67
N GLU A 132 9.50 16.05 -15.75
CA GLU A 132 10.07 15.46 -16.95
C GLU A 132 9.94 13.93 -16.89
N PRO A 133 9.36 13.28 -17.91
CA PRO A 133 9.11 11.83 -17.90
C PRO A 133 10.37 10.98 -17.64
N VAL A 134 11.53 11.45 -18.11
CA VAL A 134 12.82 10.79 -17.87
C VAL A 134 13.22 10.88 -16.40
N SER A 135 13.07 12.04 -15.78
CA SER A 135 13.36 12.27 -14.37
C SER A 135 12.36 11.54 -13.46
N PHE A 136 11.09 11.47 -13.87
CA PHE A 136 10.08 10.64 -13.21
C PHE A 136 10.46 9.15 -13.28
N ALA A 137 10.82 8.65 -14.47
CA ALA A 137 11.26 7.26 -14.62
C ALA A 137 12.51 6.98 -13.78
N ALA A 138 13.48 7.91 -13.75
CA ALA A 138 14.65 7.80 -12.90
C ALA A 138 14.28 7.76 -11.41
N ALA A 139 13.31 8.56 -10.97
CA ALA A 139 12.81 8.56 -9.59
C ALA A 139 12.13 7.24 -9.18
N THR A 140 11.72 6.39 -10.13
CA THR A 140 11.19 5.04 -9.83
C THR A 140 12.25 3.99 -9.54
N TRP A 141 13.54 4.35 -9.51
CA TRP A 141 14.64 3.42 -9.19
C TRP A 141 14.47 2.61 -7.88
N PRO A 142 13.87 3.14 -6.79
CA PRO A 142 13.66 2.36 -5.57
C PRO A 142 12.72 1.18 -5.80
N THR A 143 11.78 1.32 -6.74
CA THR A 143 10.84 0.26 -7.10
C THR A 143 11.59 -0.95 -7.64
N TRP A 144 12.48 -0.72 -8.59
CA TRP A 144 13.27 -1.76 -9.23
C TRP A 144 14.30 -2.37 -8.27
N LEU A 145 14.91 -1.54 -7.42
CA LEU A 145 15.82 -2.02 -6.39
C LEU A 145 15.10 -2.95 -5.40
N GLY A 146 13.93 -2.57 -4.90
CA GLY A 146 13.14 -3.38 -3.96
C GLY A 146 12.79 -4.76 -4.55
N LEU A 147 12.35 -4.79 -5.80
CA LEU A 147 12.07 -6.04 -6.52
C LEU A 147 13.33 -6.91 -6.68
N ALA A 148 14.46 -6.31 -7.05
CA ALA A 148 15.73 -7.04 -7.21
C ALA A 148 16.22 -7.61 -5.87
N VAL A 149 16.18 -6.81 -4.80
CA VAL A 149 16.54 -7.24 -3.44
C VAL A 149 15.63 -8.37 -2.98
N GLY A 150 14.31 -8.27 -3.18
CA GLY A 150 13.36 -9.33 -2.86
C GLY A 150 13.62 -10.63 -3.63
N ALA A 151 13.90 -10.53 -4.92
CA ALA A 151 14.26 -11.69 -5.75
C ALA A 151 15.53 -12.39 -5.23
N LEU A 152 16.56 -11.63 -4.86
CA LEU A 152 17.80 -12.17 -4.27
C LEU A 152 17.56 -12.77 -2.88
N ALA A 153 16.76 -12.10 -2.06
CA ALA A 153 16.44 -12.52 -0.70
C ALA A 153 15.57 -13.78 -0.66
N SER A 154 14.76 -14.04 -1.70
CA SER A 154 13.84 -15.18 -1.78
C SER A 154 14.52 -16.54 -1.45
N ARG A 155 15.74 -16.75 -1.93
CA ARG A 155 16.48 -18.02 -1.75
C ARG A 155 17.12 -18.15 -0.37
N ARG A 156 17.45 -17.02 0.26
CA ARG A 156 18.16 -16.99 1.56
C ARG A 156 17.19 -16.94 2.74
N LEU A 157 16.12 -16.16 2.63
CA LEU A 157 15.18 -15.91 3.72
C LEU A 157 14.04 -16.93 3.77
N LEU A 158 13.60 -17.46 2.62
CA LEU A 158 12.41 -18.31 2.56
C LEU A 158 12.78 -19.80 2.38
N PRO A 159 12.21 -20.70 3.21
CA PRO A 159 12.38 -22.14 3.04
C PRO A 159 11.78 -22.61 1.69
N PRO A 160 12.14 -23.82 1.23
CA PRO A 160 11.54 -24.42 0.03
C PRO A 160 10.02 -24.39 0.10
N PRO A 161 9.33 -24.11 -1.02
CA PRO A 161 7.90 -24.02 -1.01
C PRO A 161 7.27 -25.37 -0.68
N THR A 162 6.19 -25.35 0.10
CA THR A 162 5.43 -26.55 0.48
C THR A 162 4.12 -26.63 -0.30
N ALA A 163 3.63 -27.84 -0.58
CA ALA A 163 2.31 -28.02 -1.17
C ALA A 163 1.22 -27.41 -0.25
N GLY A 164 0.25 -26.70 -0.83
CA GLY A 164 -0.81 -26.03 -0.07
C GLY A 164 -1.40 -24.80 -0.77
N THR A 165 -2.07 -23.94 0.00
CA THR A 165 -2.61 -22.66 -0.46
C THR A 165 -2.41 -21.59 0.61
N ASN A 166 -1.93 -20.42 0.22
CA ASN A 166 -1.73 -19.26 1.09
C ASN A 166 -3.01 -18.42 1.18
N THR A 167 -4.08 -18.96 1.78
CA THR A 167 -5.42 -18.31 1.77
C THR A 167 -5.42 -16.87 2.29
N LEU A 168 -4.62 -16.59 3.33
CA LEU A 168 -4.44 -15.23 3.85
C LEU A 168 -3.82 -14.30 2.81
N LEU A 169 -2.69 -14.70 2.21
CA LEU A 169 -1.98 -13.90 1.22
C LEU A 169 -2.82 -13.70 -0.04
N ARG A 170 -3.57 -14.73 -0.48
CA ARG A 170 -4.51 -14.60 -1.59
C ARG A 170 -5.61 -13.59 -1.29
N ALA A 171 -6.18 -13.63 -0.09
CA ALA A 171 -7.24 -12.70 0.29
C ALA A 171 -6.71 -11.26 0.42
N ALA A 172 -5.56 -11.08 1.06
CA ALA A 172 -4.89 -9.78 1.15
C ALA A 172 -4.53 -9.25 -0.24
N GLY A 173 -3.98 -10.08 -1.12
CA GLY A 173 -3.65 -9.67 -2.47
C GLY A 173 -4.86 -9.35 -3.33
N ALA A 174 -5.94 -10.12 -3.21
CA ALA A 174 -7.19 -9.83 -3.91
C ALA A 174 -7.83 -8.54 -3.40
N PHE A 175 -7.75 -8.27 -2.10
CA PHE A 175 -8.14 -6.99 -1.50
C PHE A 175 -7.35 -5.84 -2.13
N THR A 176 -6.01 -5.90 -2.07
CA THR A 176 -5.13 -4.87 -2.61
C THR A 176 -5.33 -4.65 -4.10
N LEU A 177 -5.38 -5.71 -4.91
CA LEU A 177 -5.62 -5.60 -6.35
C LEU A 177 -6.98 -4.95 -6.66
N THR A 178 -8.02 -5.27 -5.88
CA THR A 178 -9.35 -4.66 -6.04
C THR A 178 -9.30 -3.17 -5.70
N LEU A 179 -8.64 -2.80 -4.60
CA LEU A 179 -8.42 -1.40 -4.25
C LEU A 179 -7.68 -0.67 -5.36
N THR A 180 -6.51 -1.17 -5.75
CA THR A 180 -5.63 -0.53 -6.73
C THR A 180 -6.32 -0.39 -8.08
N ALA A 181 -6.98 -1.44 -8.57
CA ALA A 181 -7.72 -1.37 -9.84
C ALA A 181 -8.85 -0.34 -9.78
N SER A 182 -9.60 -0.30 -8.67
CA SER A 182 -10.74 0.62 -8.51
C SER A 182 -10.28 2.08 -8.42
N PHE A 183 -9.28 2.38 -7.60
CA PHE A 183 -8.75 3.74 -7.47
C PHE A 183 -8.05 4.21 -8.75
N THR A 184 -7.30 3.33 -9.42
CA THR A 184 -6.66 3.66 -10.70
C THR A 184 -7.72 3.97 -11.75
N THR A 185 -8.77 3.14 -11.84
CA THR A 185 -9.88 3.37 -12.79
C THR A 185 -10.63 4.65 -12.48
N PHE A 186 -10.92 4.91 -11.20
CA PHE A 186 -11.56 6.16 -10.77
C PHE A 186 -10.70 7.38 -11.08
N GLY A 187 -9.40 7.33 -10.81
CA GLY A 187 -8.45 8.40 -11.13
C GLY A 187 -8.39 8.68 -12.63
N ILE A 188 -8.31 7.64 -13.47
CA ILE A 188 -8.33 7.80 -14.93
C ILE A 188 -9.66 8.42 -15.38
N LEU A 189 -10.80 7.92 -14.89
CA LEU A 189 -12.12 8.44 -15.23
C LEU A 189 -12.24 9.93 -14.85
N GLN A 190 -11.79 10.28 -13.66
CA GLN A 190 -11.84 11.65 -13.17
C GLN A 190 -10.96 12.58 -14.00
N MET A 191 -9.75 12.14 -14.37
CA MET A 191 -8.83 12.91 -15.19
C MET A 191 -9.21 13.01 -16.66
N THR A 192 -10.00 12.08 -17.19
CA THR A 192 -10.39 12.06 -18.61
C THR A 192 -11.79 12.61 -18.88
N VAL A 193 -12.71 12.47 -17.92
CA VAL A 193 -14.14 12.81 -18.11
C VAL A 193 -14.57 14.01 -17.27
N LEU A 194 -14.12 14.10 -16.01
CA LEU A 194 -14.59 15.14 -15.08
C LEU A 194 -13.75 16.42 -15.15
N SER A 195 -12.47 16.33 -15.50
CA SER A 195 -11.59 17.48 -15.75
C SER A 195 -12.06 18.34 -16.93
N GLY A 196 -12.74 17.75 -17.93
CA GLY A 196 -13.36 18.49 -19.04
C GLY A 196 -14.63 19.27 -18.65
N LEU A 197 -15.21 18.97 -17.49
CA LEU A 197 -16.38 19.68 -16.92
C LEU A 197 -15.97 20.74 -15.90
N ALA A 198 -14.77 20.63 -15.33
CA ALA A 198 -14.18 21.64 -14.47
C ALA A 198 -13.58 22.73 -15.35
N GLY A 199 -14.27 23.87 -15.46
CA GLY A 199 -13.79 25.04 -16.19
C GLY A 199 -12.35 25.43 -15.82
N ASP A 200 -11.75 26.22 -16.70
CA ASP A 200 -10.35 26.63 -16.67
C ASP A 200 -9.89 27.07 -15.25
N PHE A 201 -9.07 26.23 -14.60
CA PHE A 201 -8.58 26.46 -13.23
C PHE A 201 -7.64 27.67 -13.11
N ARG A 202 -7.32 28.32 -14.23
CA ARG A 202 -6.66 29.64 -14.29
C ARG A 202 -7.56 30.81 -13.89
N SER A 203 -8.85 30.58 -13.68
CA SER A 203 -9.75 31.63 -13.19
C SER A 203 -9.36 32.02 -11.77
N ASP A 204 -9.20 33.32 -11.54
CA ASP A 204 -9.02 33.90 -10.21
C ASP A 204 -10.39 34.45 -9.75
N PRO A 205 -10.97 33.96 -8.64
CA PRO A 205 -10.39 33.06 -7.65
C PRO A 205 -10.38 31.58 -8.11
N PRO A 206 -9.44 30.76 -7.60
CA PRO A 206 -9.38 29.34 -7.92
C PRO A 206 -10.72 28.68 -7.60
N PRO A 207 -11.31 27.91 -8.53
CA PRO A 207 -12.63 27.35 -8.31
C PRO A 207 -12.57 26.33 -7.14
N PRO A 208 -13.68 26.11 -6.41
CA PRO A 208 -13.77 25.29 -5.19
C PRO A 208 -13.50 23.77 -5.38
N VAL A 209 -12.87 23.39 -6.48
CA VAL A 209 -12.79 22.02 -7.00
C VAL A 209 -11.78 21.16 -6.22
N ALA A 210 -10.74 21.74 -5.61
CA ALA A 210 -9.75 20.98 -4.83
C ALA A 210 -10.36 20.27 -3.61
N VAL A 211 -11.31 20.94 -2.95
CA VAL A 211 -12.05 20.39 -1.80
C VAL A 211 -13.04 19.31 -2.27
N SER A 212 -13.70 19.52 -3.42
CA SER A 212 -14.61 18.52 -4.01
C SER A 212 -13.90 17.22 -4.42
N TYR A 213 -12.63 17.31 -4.83
CA TYR A 213 -11.82 16.16 -5.26
C TYR A 213 -11.53 15.21 -4.09
N GLN A 214 -11.04 15.74 -2.97
CA GLN A 214 -10.73 14.93 -1.79
C GLN A 214 -11.99 14.30 -1.19
N VAL A 215 -13.10 15.06 -1.11
CA VAL A 215 -14.38 14.52 -0.65
C VAL A 215 -14.90 13.41 -1.58
N SER A 216 -14.74 13.56 -2.90
CA SER A 216 -15.15 12.53 -3.87
C SER A 216 -14.33 11.25 -3.73
N ILE A 217 -13.00 11.35 -3.62
CA ILE A 217 -12.13 10.18 -3.41
C ILE A 217 -12.49 9.46 -2.12
N SER A 218 -12.69 10.19 -1.04
CA SER A 218 -13.01 9.58 0.25
C SER A 218 -14.44 9.04 0.32
N THR A 219 -15.37 9.52 -0.51
CA THR A 219 -16.67 8.88 -0.67
C THR A 219 -16.53 7.56 -1.43
N VAL A 220 -15.75 7.55 -2.52
CA VAL A 220 -15.52 6.37 -3.35
C VAL A 220 -14.73 5.30 -2.59
N SER A 221 -13.79 5.71 -1.73
CA SER A 221 -12.99 4.78 -0.93
C SER A 221 -13.85 3.85 -0.09
N LEU A 222 -14.96 4.33 0.50
CA LEU A 222 -15.90 3.49 1.26
C LEU A 222 -16.43 2.32 0.43
N PHE A 223 -16.91 2.60 -0.78
CA PHE A 223 -17.51 1.58 -1.64
C PHE A 223 -16.44 0.62 -2.20
N VAL A 224 -15.27 1.18 -2.52
CA VAL A 224 -14.12 0.41 -3.02
C VAL A 224 -13.58 -0.53 -1.94
N GLU A 225 -13.46 -0.06 -0.70
CA GLU A 225 -13.05 -0.87 0.45
C GLU A 225 -14.08 -1.93 0.80
N LEU A 226 -15.37 -1.61 0.75
CA LEU A 226 -16.44 -2.59 0.90
C LEU A 226 -16.34 -3.69 -0.17
N ALA A 227 -16.17 -3.33 -1.44
CA ALA A 227 -16.05 -4.27 -2.55
C ALA A 227 -14.79 -5.14 -2.44
N ALA A 228 -13.64 -4.54 -2.15
CA ALA A 228 -12.40 -5.27 -1.90
C ALA A 228 -12.54 -6.23 -0.71
N GLY A 229 -13.21 -5.78 0.35
CA GLY A 229 -13.54 -6.58 1.51
C GLY A 229 -14.42 -7.79 1.15
N LEU A 230 -15.45 -7.61 0.33
CA LEU A 230 -16.32 -8.70 -0.14
C LEU A 230 -15.53 -9.79 -0.89
N VAL A 231 -14.63 -9.39 -1.79
CA VAL A 231 -13.76 -10.31 -2.55
C VAL A 231 -12.84 -11.09 -1.60
N ALA A 232 -12.15 -10.41 -0.69
CA ALA A 232 -11.29 -11.04 0.29
C ALA A 232 -12.06 -11.96 1.24
N GLY A 233 -13.26 -11.56 1.65
CA GLY A 233 -14.17 -12.35 2.47
C GLY A 233 -14.58 -13.66 1.82
N ALA A 234 -14.92 -13.62 0.52
CA ALA A 234 -15.26 -14.83 -0.22
C ALA A 234 -14.09 -15.85 -0.24
N LEU A 235 -12.85 -15.37 -0.38
CA LEU A 235 -11.64 -16.21 -0.32
C LEU A 235 -11.36 -16.76 1.09
N LEU A 236 -11.74 -16.02 2.13
CA LEU A 236 -11.52 -16.39 3.54
C LEU A 236 -12.62 -17.27 4.14
N ARG A 237 -13.61 -17.71 3.35
CA ARG A 237 -14.80 -18.44 3.84
C ARG A 237 -14.48 -19.62 4.77
N ARG A 238 -13.40 -20.36 4.53
CA ARG A 238 -12.96 -21.54 5.29
C ARG A 238 -11.76 -21.28 6.21
N ALA A 239 -11.29 -20.04 6.33
CA ALA A 239 -10.11 -19.67 7.13
C ALA A 239 -10.47 -18.58 8.16
N PRO A 240 -11.13 -18.92 9.29
CA PRO A 240 -11.44 -17.96 10.36
C PRO A 240 -10.23 -17.19 10.90
N PRO A 241 -9.09 -17.81 11.27
CA PRO A 241 -7.97 -17.06 11.85
C PRO A 241 -7.34 -16.07 10.86
N ALA A 242 -7.31 -16.43 9.57
CA ALA A 242 -6.78 -15.54 8.52
C ALA A 242 -7.62 -14.27 8.34
N ALA A 243 -8.95 -14.34 8.50
CA ALA A 243 -9.75 -13.10 8.46
C ALA A 243 -9.58 -12.25 9.70
N VAL A 244 -9.42 -12.85 10.89
CA VAL A 244 -9.16 -12.07 12.09
C VAL A 244 -7.85 -11.28 11.95
N LEU A 245 -6.82 -11.90 11.38
CA LEU A 245 -5.56 -11.21 11.11
C LEU A 245 -5.74 -10.06 10.09
N LEU A 246 -6.46 -10.31 8.99
CA LEU A 246 -6.72 -9.27 7.98
C LEU A 246 -7.58 -8.13 8.55
N PHE A 247 -8.58 -8.45 9.37
CA PHE A 247 -9.38 -7.46 10.11
C PHE A 247 -8.50 -6.60 10.99
N ALA A 248 -7.64 -7.21 11.81
CA ALA A 248 -6.75 -6.48 12.69
C ALA A 248 -5.86 -5.52 11.89
N LEU A 249 -5.21 -6.00 10.83
CA LEU A 249 -4.38 -5.17 9.95
C LEU A 249 -5.13 -3.97 9.38
N LEU A 250 -6.35 -4.17 8.87
CA LEU A 250 -7.15 -3.08 8.29
C LEU A 250 -7.57 -2.05 9.34
N VAL A 251 -7.99 -2.51 10.52
CA VAL A 251 -8.38 -1.61 11.62
C VAL A 251 -7.18 -0.82 12.12
N PHE A 252 -6.02 -1.48 12.32
CA PHE A 252 -4.80 -0.80 12.76
C PHE A 252 -4.34 0.23 11.74
N HIS A 253 -4.35 -0.09 10.45
CA HIS A 253 -3.98 0.86 9.40
C HIS A 253 -4.89 2.10 9.38
N GLY A 254 -6.19 1.93 9.59
CA GLY A 254 -7.14 3.05 9.71
C GLY A 254 -6.91 3.94 10.93
N ILE A 255 -6.61 3.33 12.08
CA ILE A 255 -6.30 4.04 13.32
C ILE A 255 -5.00 4.84 13.16
N ASP A 256 -3.97 4.23 12.59
CA ASP A 256 -2.65 4.82 12.34
C ASP A 256 -2.76 6.10 11.51
N PHE A 257 -3.41 5.99 10.35
CA PHE A 257 -3.65 7.12 9.45
C PHE A 257 -4.49 8.23 10.12
N GLY A 258 -5.50 7.86 10.92
CA GLY A 258 -6.30 8.81 11.70
C GLY A 258 -5.49 9.54 12.77
N LEU A 259 -4.62 8.83 13.49
CA LEU A 259 -3.75 9.42 14.51
C LEU A 259 -2.74 10.40 13.93
N THR A 260 -2.15 10.06 12.78
CA THR A 260 -1.19 10.94 12.09
C THR A 260 -1.84 12.23 11.62
N MET A 261 -3.07 12.17 11.09
CA MET A 261 -3.88 13.36 10.77
C MET A 261 -4.17 14.22 12.00
N ILE A 262 -4.53 13.60 13.14
CA ILE A 262 -4.80 14.32 14.39
C ILE A 262 -3.54 15.00 14.92
N ARG A 263 -2.39 14.30 14.95
CA ARG A 263 -1.11 14.86 15.41
C ARG A 263 -0.70 16.07 14.58
N SER A 264 -0.74 15.93 13.25
CA SER A 264 -0.42 17.03 12.32
C SER A 264 -1.27 18.27 12.58
N ASN A 265 -2.57 18.09 12.84
CA ASN A 265 -3.50 19.20 13.08
C ASN A 265 -3.27 19.88 14.43
N VAL A 266 -2.93 19.12 15.47
CA VAL A 266 -2.62 19.65 16.81
C VAL A 266 -1.32 20.45 16.78
N GLU A 267 -0.30 19.99 16.04
CA GLU A 267 0.99 20.67 15.94
C GLU A 267 0.93 22.00 15.18
N HIS A 268 0.09 22.12 14.15
CA HIS A 268 0.05 23.29 13.27
C HIS A 268 -1.05 24.31 13.59
N GLY A 269 -1.92 24.04 14.58
CA GLY A 269 -2.94 24.99 15.05
C GLY A 269 -3.95 25.43 13.99
N VAL A 270 -4.16 24.64 12.93
CA VAL A 270 -4.99 25.01 11.78
C VAL A 270 -6.48 24.93 12.15
N PRO A 271 -7.30 25.96 11.88
CA PRO A 271 -8.75 25.91 12.10
C PRO A 271 -9.36 24.72 11.36
N HIS A 272 -10.18 23.89 12.02
CA HIS A 272 -10.76 22.68 11.43
C HIS A 272 -11.84 23.03 10.39
N PRO A 273 -11.54 22.93 9.07
CA PRO A 273 -12.58 23.01 8.06
C PRO A 273 -13.49 21.78 8.15
N PRO A 274 -14.79 21.89 7.85
CA PRO A 274 -15.71 20.74 7.87
C PRO A 274 -15.26 19.60 6.95
N GLU A 275 -14.50 19.91 5.90
CA GLU A 275 -13.99 18.92 4.95
C GLU A 275 -12.85 18.09 5.53
N LEU A 276 -12.03 18.67 6.42
CA LEU A 276 -11.02 17.92 7.16
C LEU A 276 -11.66 16.97 8.18
N ALA A 277 -12.76 17.38 8.83
CA ALA A 277 -13.55 16.51 9.71
C ALA A 277 -14.17 15.34 8.93
N TYR A 278 -14.64 15.59 7.70
CA TYR A 278 -15.08 14.53 6.80
C TYR A 278 -13.93 13.56 6.47
N LEU A 279 -12.76 14.05 6.08
CA LEU A 279 -11.59 13.20 5.80
C LEU A 279 -11.13 12.39 7.02
N GLN A 280 -11.16 12.98 8.22
CA GLN A 280 -10.87 12.28 9.48
C GLN A 280 -11.89 11.16 9.75
N SER A 281 -13.18 11.38 9.47
CA SER A 281 -14.18 10.32 9.66
C SER A 281 -13.92 9.11 8.73
N GLN A 282 -13.34 9.36 7.56
CA GLN A 282 -13.08 8.33 6.55
C GLN A 282 -11.95 7.39 6.94
N THR A 283 -11.04 7.82 7.82
CA THR A 283 -9.98 6.95 8.37
C THR A 283 -10.56 5.84 9.26
N VAL A 284 -11.81 5.98 9.71
CA VAL A 284 -12.54 4.97 10.48
C VAL A 284 -13.59 4.27 9.61
N LEU A 285 -14.36 5.04 8.84
CA LEU A 285 -15.47 4.51 8.06
C LEU A 285 -15.00 3.57 6.95
N ALA A 286 -13.90 3.88 6.26
CA ALA A 286 -13.43 3.05 5.15
C ALA A 286 -12.92 1.67 5.64
N PRO A 287 -12.04 1.57 6.65
CA PRO A 287 -11.67 0.29 7.22
C PRO A 287 -12.86 -0.48 7.81
N ALA A 288 -13.82 0.21 8.41
CA ALA A 288 -15.05 -0.43 8.90
C ALA A 288 -15.87 -1.02 7.74
N ALA A 289 -15.95 -0.34 6.59
CA ALA A 289 -16.57 -0.86 5.39
C ALA A 289 -15.82 -2.08 4.83
N ALA A 290 -14.47 -2.07 4.83
CA ALA A 290 -13.67 -3.24 4.46
C ALA A 290 -13.95 -4.45 5.36
N VAL A 291 -13.97 -4.23 6.68
CA VAL A 291 -14.28 -5.28 7.68
C VAL A 291 -15.70 -5.82 7.49
N LEU A 292 -16.68 -4.94 7.29
CA LEU A 292 -18.05 -5.33 6.98
C LEU A 292 -18.10 -6.17 5.70
N GLY A 293 -17.40 -5.74 4.65
CA GLY A 293 -17.31 -6.44 3.37
C GLY A 293 -16.75 -7.85 3.54
N ILE A 294 -15.66 -8.02 4.27
CA ILE A 294 -15.08 -9.35 4.53
C ILE A 294 -16.08 -10.23 5.29
N ALA A 295 -16.77 -9.70 6.31
CA ALA A 295 -17.75 -10.45 7.08
C ALA A 295 -18.93 -10.92 6.19
N VAL A 296 -19.49 -10.01 5.40
CA VAL A 296 -20.60 -10.30 4.46
C VAL A 296 -20.16 -11.27 3.37
N GLY A 297 -19.00 -11.05 2.74
CA GLY A 297 -18.46 -11.90 1.68
C GLY A 297 -18.22 -13.33 2.16
N ARG A 298 -17.72 -13.50 3.39
CA ARG A 298 -17.59 -14.82 4.03
C ARG A 298 -18.94 -15.50 4.23
N LEU A 299 -19.95 -14.77 4.69
CA LEU A 299 -21.28 -15.32 4.95
C LEU A 299 -21.97 -15.74 3.64
N LEU A 300 -21.90 -14.90 2.60
CA LEU A 300 -22.47 -15.21 1.28
C LEU A 300 -21.78 -16.42 0.65
N ALA A 301 -20.44 -16.48 0.66
CA ALA A 301 -19.68 -17.58 0.06
C ALA A 301 -19.72 -18.91 0.84
N ARG A 302 -20.35 -18.92 2.03
CA ARG A 302 -20.66 -20.13 2.81
C ARG A 302 -22.05 -20.67 2.52
N ARG A 303 -22.97 -19.82 2.06
CA ARG A 303 -24.36 -20.20 1.74
C ARG A 303 -24.48 -20.81 0.33
N ASN A 304 -23.55 -20.46 -0.56
CA ASN A 304 -23.40 -21.01 -1.91
C ASN A 304 -22.28 -22.06 -1.95
#